data_AF-A0AAN6Q2L4-F1
#
_entry.id   AF-A0AAN6Q2L4-F1
#
_cell.length_a   1.000
_cell.length_b   1.000
_cell.length_c   1.000
_cell.angle_alpha   90.00
_cell.angle_beta   90.00
_cell.angle_gamma   90.00
#
_symmetry.space_group_name_H-M   'P 1'
#
loop_
_entity.id
_entity.type
_entity.pdbx_description
1 polymer ?
#
loop_
_entity_poly.entity_id
_entity_poly.type
_entity_poly.pdbx_seq_one_letter_code
_entity_poly.pdbx_strand_id
1 'polypeptide(L)'
;MSNMLTSNRLKQVLSEGTRPAMGFWQMLPGANLSRVLARAGADWVMVDCEHGNIDDAAMHEAVPAIAALGVSPIVRLPDLHPWMVKRERPAQPRGQPCQPSLTHFQILVPLIRTAEEVKAVVAAAKFPPEGQRGFGSPFVLQNFGPGLSMTDYLQQANEGLLTMVQVETQEALESVEEIAPLVDVVFVGPFDLGNNIGHPIIGGKMDPELDEAITRILKATVAAGKKCGIYCSSGEEARGQTVMAQKCVHQGCGKTFTDADDICRYHPGPPVFHEGQKGWKCCKPRVLTFEEFMAIEPCTEGKHSTTDLPPKVEKAEADPTLLAAANLPPPRPRAPVVAPQHIPTPPPPPPDSEDDESVEIPDGRVCRRKACGATYHKGSGREGERCVHHPGAPIFHEGSKGYTCCKRRVLEFDQFMKIEGCRTKDRHLFVGSGKKDAAGKGPGAGEEELLETVRYDYYQTQTAVIASFFLKKIDKEAAKVEFRERKLALDLPTMDAPRPKRYKAQVPLYGPIDTAKSSFKILGTKLEVSLAKADGSSWPVLRSDDRPTGEIFQTGRAGRA
;
A
#
# COMPACT_ATOMS: atom_id res chain seq x y z
N MET A 1 1.87 -21.86 -10.43
CA MET A 1 0.51 -21.64 -9.87
C MET A 1 -0.43 -21.44 -11.04
N SER A 2 -1.64 -22.02 -11.01
CA SER A 2 -2.59 -21.84 -12.11
C SER A 2 -3.12 -20.40 -12.15
N ASN A 3 -3.58 -19.94 -13.32
CA ASN A 3 -4.08 -18.58 -13.51
C ASN A 3 -5.30 -18.30 -12.61
N MET A 4 -6.16 -19.31 -12.40
CA MET A 4 -7.27 -19.21 -11.45
C MET A 4 -6.80 -19.02 -9.99
N LEU A 5 -5.74 -19.71 -9.58
CA LEU A 5 -5.19 -19.57 -8.23
C LEU A 5 -4.63 -18.16 -7.99
N THR A 6 -3.94 -17.59 -8.98
CA THR A 6 -3.41 -16.22 -8.90
C THR A 6 -4.49 -15.13 -8.90
N SER A 7 -5.70 -15.46 -9.33
CA SER A 7 -6.83 -14.53 -9.35
C SER A 7 -7.77 -14.66 -8.15
N ASN A 8 -7.63 -15.71 -7.33
CA ASN A 8 -8.43 -15.90 -6.12
C ASN A 8 -7.63 -15.51 -4.86
N ARG A 9 -7.87 -14.30 -4.36
CA ARG A 9 -7.20 -13.75 -3.17
C ARG A 9 -7.40 -14.60 -1.92
N LEU A 10 -8.61 -15.06 -1.64
CA LEU A 10 -8.90 -15.86 -0.45
C LEU A 10 -8.15 -17.19 -0.51
N LYS A 11 -8.18 -17.87 -1.66
CA LYS A 11 -7.47 -19.13 -1.83
C LYS A 11 -5.96 -18.98 -1.66
N GLN A 12 -5.37 -17.88 -2.11
CA GLN A 12 -3.95 -17.58 -1.85
C GLN A 12 -3.66 -17.47 -0.36
N VAL A 13 -4.40 -16.63 0.36
CA VAL A 13 -4.19 -16.41 1.80
C VAL A 13 -4.36 -17.72 2.58
N LEU A 14 -5.37 -18.52 2.26
CA LEU A 14 -5.59 -19.82 2.89
C LEU A 14 -4.50 -20.85 2.57
N SER A 15 -3.94 -20.81 1.36
CA SER A 15 -2.86 -21.71 0.93
C SER A 15 -1.51 -21.34 1.54
N GLU A 16 -1.23 -20.03 1.64
CA GLU A 16 -0.02 -19.52 2.31
C GLU A 16 -0.02 -19.84 3.80
N GLY A 17 -1.17 -19.75 4.46
CA GLY A 17 -1.31 -20.09 5.87
C GLY A 17 -0.49 -19.22 6.84
N THR A 18 0.01 -18.07 6.37
CA THR A 18 0.87 -17.17 7.17
C THR A 18 0.08 -16.26 8.10
N ARG A 19 -1.22 -16.06 7.83
CA ARG A 19 -2.12 -15.22 8.62
C ARG A 19 -3.59 -15.63 8.42
N PRO A 20 -4.51 -15.20 9.29
CA PRO A 20 -5.95 -15.35 9.06
C PRO A 20 -6.41 -14.56 7.83
N ALA A 21 -7.42 -15.10 7.14
CA ALA A 21 -8.12 -14.43 6.06
C ALA A 21 -9.30 -13.62 6.63
N MET A 22 -9.21 -12.29 6.56
CA MET A 22 -10.19 -11.40 7.17
C MET A 22 -11.17 -10.86 6.13
N GLY A 23 -12.45 -10.76 6.48
CA GLY A 23 -13.47 -10.28 5.55
C GLY A 23 -14.62 -9.55 6.20
N PHE A 24 -15.51 -9.02 5.35
CA PHE A 24 -16.70 -8.28 5.75
C PHE A 24 -17.98 -8.99 5.31
N TRP A 25 -19.04 -8.83 6.11
CA TRP A 25 -20.37 -9.32 5.80
C TRP A 25 -21.22 -8.20 5.20
N GLN A 26 -21.68 -8.36 3.96
CA GLN A 26 -22.50 -7.38 3.25
C GLN A 26 -23.96 -7.84 3.24
N MET A 27 -24.80 -7.14 4.00
CA MET A 27 -26.25 -7.38 4.06
C MET A 27 -27.08 -6.38 3.24
N LEU A 28 -26.48 -5.28 2.79
CA LEU A 28 -27.17 -4.23 2.03
C LEU A 28 -26.75 -4.27 0.55
N PRO A 29 -27.67 -3.98 -0.39
CA PRO A 29 -27.35 -3.99 -1.81
C PRO A 29 -26.55 -2.74 -2.22
N GLY A 30 -25.84 -2.83 -3.34
CA GLY A 30 -25.23 -1.68 -4.02
C GLY A 30 -23.74 -1.84 -4.32
N ALA A 31 -23.37 -1.73 -5.61
CA ALA A 31 -21.99 -1.87 -6.06
C ALA A 31 -21.01 -0.87 -5.43
N ASN A 32 -21.48 0.32 -5.05
CA ASN A 32 -20.62 1.30 -4.36
C ASN A 32 -20.29 0.86 -2.94
N LEU A 33 -21.25 0.26 -2.22
CA LEU A 33 -21.00 -0.31 -0.90
C LEU A 33 -19.99 -1.45 -1.01
N SER A 34 -20.19 -2.35 -1.97
CA SER A 34 -19.25 -3.45 -2.25
C SER A 34 -17.82 -2.96 -2.50
N ARG A 35 -17.66 -1.87 -3.26
CA ARG A 35 -16.35 -1.25 -3.51
C ARG A 35 -15.73 -0.62 -2.26
N VAL A 36 -16.54 0.00 -1.41
CA VAL A 36 -16.08 0.56 -0.13
C VAL A 36 -15.56 -0.55 0.77
N LEU A 37 -16.31 -1.65 0.92
CA LEU A 37 -15.90 -2.81 1.72
C LEU A 37 -14.61 -3.43 1.20
N ALA A 38 -14.51 -3.65 -0.12
CA ALA A 38 -13.31 -4.22 -0.73
C ALA A 38 -12.06 -3.31 -0.58
N ARG A 39 -12.22 -1.98 -0.56
CA ARG A 39 -11.11 -1.04 -0.34
C ARG A 39 -10.67 -0.90 1.11
N ALA A 40 -11.45 -1.42 2.05
CA ALA A 40 -11.13 -1.36 3.48
C ALA A 40 -10.06 -2.39 3.91
N GLY A 41 -9.47 -3.13 2.97
CA GLY A 41 -8.34 -4.04 3.22
C GLY A 41 -8.74 -5.48 3.58
N ALA A 42 -9.97 -5.88 3.27
CA ALA A 42 -10.43 -7.26 3.42
C ALA A 42 -9.87 -8.19 2.33
N ASP A 43 -9.68 -9.46 2.67
CA ASP A 43 -9.34 -10.52 1.71
C ASP A 43 -10.57 -11.03 0.97
N TRP A 44 -11.73 -10.99 1.63
CA TRP A 44 -13.00 -11.44 1.10
C TRP A 44 -14.18 -10.59 1.57
N VAL A 45 -15.26 -10.60 0.79
CA VAL A 45 -16.54 -9.98 1.16
C VAL A 45 -17.65 -10.99 0.94
N MET A 46 -18.43 -11.26 1.99
CA MET A 46 -19.60 -12.12 1.93
C MET A 46 -20.81 -11.31 1.44
N VAL A 47 -21.35 -11.68 0.29
CA VAL A 47 -22.61 -11.18 -0.24
C VAL A 47 -23.72 -12.10 0.28
N ASP A 48 -24.52 -11.58 1.20
CA ASP A 48 -25.51 -12.38 1.92
C ASP A 48 -26.87 -12.37 1.22
N CYS A 49 -27.22 -13.48 0.57
CA CYS A 49 -28.53 -13.67 -0.05
C CYS A 49 -29.54 -14.42 0.84
N GLU A 50 -29.17 -14.79 2.07
CA GLU A 50 -30.06 -15.51 3.00
C GLU A 50 -30.77 -14.55 3.96
N HIS A 51 -29.99 -13.69 4.64
CA HIS A 51 -30.53 -12.69 5.58
C HIS A 51 -30.32 -11.25 5.10
N GLY A 52 -29.47 -11.05 4.08
CA GLY A 52 -29.28 -9.74 3.48
C GLY A 52 -30.43 -9.33 2.58
N ASN A 53 -30.61 -8.02 2.41
CA ASN A 53 -31.53 -7.45 1.43
C ASN A 53 -30.89 -7.45 0.03
N ILE A 54 -30.42 -8.62 -0.41
CA ILE A 54 -29.66 -8.79 -1.66
C ILE A 54 -30.30 -9.92 -2.46
N ASP A 55 -31.05 -9.53 -3.49
CA ASP A 55 -31.59 -10.46 -4.48
C ASP A 55 -30.55 -10.84 -5.54
N ASP A 56 -30.98 -11.64 -6.51
CA ASP A 56 -30.13 -12.13 -7.59
C ASP A 56 -29.48 -10.99 -8.39
N ALA A 57 -30.25 -9.95 -8.71
CA ALA A 57 -29.76 -8.83 -9.51
C ALA A 57 -28.70 -8.03 -8.73
N ALA A 58 -28.99 -7.69 -7.48
CA ALA A 58 -28.05 -6.96 -6.62
C ALA A 58 -26.77 -7.77 -6.35
N MET A 59 -26.87 -9.08 -6.18
CA MET A 59 -25.71 -9.96 -6.06
C MET A 59 -24.86 -9.94 -7.35
N HIS A 60 -25.49 -10.03 -8.52
CA HIS A 60 -24.79 -9.97 -9.81
C HIS A 60 -24.08 -8.63 -10.06
N GLU A 61 -24.52 -7.55 -9.42
CA GLU A 61 -23.80 -6.27 -9.43
C GLU A 61 -22.66 -6.20 -8.41
N ALA A 62 -22.89 -6.74 -7.20
CA ALA A 62 -21.93 -6.68 -6.09
C ALA A 62 -20.67 -7.50 -6.38
N VAL A 63 -20.84 -8.72 -6.88
CA VAL A 63 -19.76 -9.68 -7.11
C VAL A 63 -18.65 -9.17 -8.04
N PRO A 64 -18.93 -8.72 -9.28
CA PRO A 64 -17.90 -8.15 -10.14
C PRO A 64 -17.30 -6.86 -9.58
N ALA A 65 -18.06 -6.08 -8.80
CA ALA A 65 -17.56 -4.88 -8.17
C ALA A 65 -16.51 -5.17 -7.08
N ILE A 66 -16.65 -6.28 -6.35
CA ILE A 66 -15.68 -6.78 -5.36
C ILE A 66 -14.46 -7.35 -6.09
N ALA A 67 -14.70 -8.25 -7.06
CA ALA A 67 -13.65 -8.94 -7.80
C ALA A 67 -12.72 -7.97 -8.55
N ALA A 68 -13.28 -6.90 -9.14
CA ALA A 68 -12.51 -5.86 -9.83
C ALA A 68 -11.49 -5.12 -8.94
N LEU A 69 -11.60 -5.26 -7.62
CA LEU A 69 -10.67 -4.67 -6.65
C LEU A 69 -9.67 -5.69 -6.09
N GLY A 70 -9.61 -6.91 -6.66
CA GLY A 70 -8.69 -7.96 -6.22
C GLY A 70 -9.08 -8.62 -4.89
N VAL A 71 -10.31 -8.39 -4.43
CA VAL A 71 -10.89 -9.01 -3.23
C VAL A 71 -11.77 -10.17 -3.64
N SER A 72 -11.84 -11.21 -2.82
CA SER A 72 -12.65 -12.41 -3.12
C SER A 72 -14.12 -12.23 -2.75
N PRO A 73 -15.05 -12.20 -3.72
CA PRO A 73 -16.47 -12.30 -3.41
C PRO A 73 -16.81 -13.73 -2.99
N ILE A 74 -17.60 -13.85 -1.92
CA ILE A 74 -18.25 -15.09 -1.49
C ILE A 74 -19.75 -14.82 -1.48
N VAL A 75 -20.56 -15.75 -1.96
CA VAL A 75 -22.03 -15.62 -1.91
C VAL A 75 -22.57 -16.64 -0.92
N ARG A 76 -23.28 -16.17 0.12
CA ARG A 76 -24.08 -17.04 0.98
C ARG A 76 -25.42 -17.32 0.30
N LEU A 77 -25.71 -18.59 0.02
CA LEU A 77 -26.95 -18.98 -0.65
C LEU A 77 -28.16 -18.83 0.30
N PRO A 78 -29.37 -18.61 -0.22
CA PRO A 78 -30.57 -18.55 0.61
C PRO A 78 -30.98 -19.89 1.21
N ASP A 79 -30.63 -21.01 0.56
CA ASP A 79 -30.98 -22.37 0.97
C ASP A 79 -30.11 -23.42 0.24
N LEU A 80 -30.20 -24.66 0.70
CA LEU A 80 -29.52 -25.85 0.19
C LEU A 80 -30.31 -26.49 -0.97
N HIS A 81 -30.21 -25.89 -2.17
CA HIS A 81 -30.75 -26.51 -3.37
C HIS A 81 -29.73 -26.55 -4.54
N PRO A 82 -29.52 -27.71 -5.20
CA PRO A 82 -28.53 -27.83 -6.28
C PRO A 82 -28.75 -26.84 -7.43
N TRP A 83 -30.01 -26.50 -7.72
CA TRP A 83 -30.33 -25.50 -8.74
C TRP A 83 -29.92 -24.08 -8.33
N MET A 84 -29.79 -23.77 -7.04
CA MET A 84 -29.32 -22.47 -6.56
C MET A 84 -27.80 -22.32 -6.71
N VAL A 85 -27.05 -23.40 -6.54
CA VAL A 85 -25.62 -23.45 -6.88
C VAL A 85 -25.47 -23.14 -8.37
N LYS A 86 -26.25 -23.83 -9.22
CA LYS A 86 -26.26 -23.64 -10.68
C LYS A 86 -26.88 -22.32 -11.14
N ARG A 87 -27.86 -21.77 -10.42
CA ARG A 87 -28.90 -20.84 -10.91
C ARG A 87 -29.42 -21.11 -12.32
N GLU A 88 -29.39 -22.38 -12.73
CA GLU A 88 -30.10 -22.88 -13.89
C GLU A 88 -31.52 -23.17 -13.45
N ARG A 89 -32.38 -22.15 -13.50
CA ARG A 89 -33.81 -22.33 -13.26
C ARG A 89 -34.35 -23.28 -14.35
N PRO A 90 -35.08 -24.37 -14.01
CA PRO A 90 -35.87 -25.08 -15.01
C PRO A 90 -36.77 -24.06 -15.71
N ALA A 91 -36.86 -24.11 -17.04
CA ALA A 91 -37.63 -23.17 -17.85
C ALA A 91 -39.02 -22.94 -17.24
N GLN A 92 -39.22 -21.80 -16.55
CA GLN A 92 -40.55 -21.40 -16.13
C GLN A 92 -41.36 -21.08 -17.39
N PRO A 93 -42.67 -21.41 -17.45
CA PRO A 93 -43.53 -21.14 -18.61
C PRO A 93 -43.83 -19.65 -18.86
N ARG A 94 -43.05 -18.72 -18.28
CA ARG A 94 -43.27 -17.27 -18.37
C ARG A 94 -41.97 -16.53 -18.65
N GLY A 95 -41.38 -16.73 -19.83
CA GLY A 95 -40.59 -15.74 -20.58
C GLY A 95 -39.48 -14.92 -19.90
N GLN A 96 -39.09 -15.21 -18.65
CA GLN A 96 -38.02 -14.51 -17.97
C GLN A 96 -36.67 -15.08 -18.45
N PRO A 97 -35.73 -14.23 -18.87
CA PRO A 97 -34.43 -14.69 -19.32
C PRO A 97 -33.71 -15.46 -18.21
N CYS A 98 -33.02 -16.53 -18.59
CA CYS A 98 -32.10 -17.26 -17.71
C CYS A 98 -31.11 -16.26 -17.10
N GLN A 99 -31.18 -16.10 -15.77
CA GLN A 99 -30.24 -15.28 -15.03
C GLN A 99 -28.83 -15.92 -15.10
N PRO A 100 -27.74 -15.14 -15.03
CA PRO A 100 -26.39 -15.69 -15.03
C PRO A 100 -26.22 -16.66 -13.84
N SER A 101 -25.53 -17.77 -14.08
CA SER A 101 -25.27 -18.79 -13.06
C SER A 101 -24.39 -18.25 -11.91
N LEU A 102 -24.71 -18.64 -10.67
CA LEU A 102 -23.93 -18.34 -9.45
C LEU A 102 -22.65 -19.17 -9.31
N THR A 103 -22.47 -20.22 -10.12
CA THR A 103 -21.36 -21.19 -10.00
C THR A 103 -19.96 -20.61 -10.23
N HIS A 104 -19.89 -19.33 -10.49
CA HIS A 104 -18.72 -18.63 -10.95
C HIS A 104 -17.95 -17.94 -9.82
N PHE A 105 -18.44 -18.11 -8.60
CA PHE A 105 -17.95 -17.52 -7.36
C PHE A 105 -17.79 -18.57 -6.28
N GLN A 106 -17.14 -18.18 -5.19
CA GLN A 106 -17.06 -18.98 -3.99
C GLN A 106 -18.43 -18.94 -3.30
N ILE A 107 -18.92 -20.10 -2.88
CA ILE A 107 -20.24 -20.20 -2.25
C ILE A 107 -20.10 -20.64 -0.80
N LEU A 108 -20.95 -20.08 0.05
CA LEU A 108 -21.24 -20.59 1.39
C LEU A 108 -22.67 -21.11 1.39
N VAL A 109 -22.84 -22.38 1.76
CA VAL A 109 -24.16 -23.02 1.78
C VAL A 109 -24.63 -23.18 3.23
N PRO A 110 -25.74 -22.54 3.62
CA PRO A 110 -26.28 -22.63 4.97
C PRO A 110 -27.12 -23.88 5.18
N LEU A 111 -27.57 -24.09 6.42
CA LEU A 111 -28.61 -25.05 6.82
C LEU A 111 -28.36 -26.51 6.39
N ILE A 112 -27.09 -26.91 6.24
CA ILE A 112 -26.74 -28.32 6.02
C ILE A 112 -27.06 -29.14 7.27
N ARG A 113 -27.42 -30.41 7.08
CA ARG A 113 -27.70 -31.37 8.16
C ARG A 113 -26.91 -32.66 8.02
N THR A 114 -26.59 -33.08 6.80
CA THR A 114 -25.96 -34.39 6.54
C THR A 114 -24.76 -34.31 5.60
N ALA A 115 -23.89 -35.32 5.65
CA ALA A 115 -22.78 -35.44 4.71
C ALA A 115 -23.26 -35.65 3.26
N GLU A 116 -24.40 -36.32 3.07
CA GLU A 116 -25.01 -36.57 1.76
C GLU A 116 -25.43 -35.27 1.06
N GLU A 117 -26.04 -34.36 1.82
CA GLU A 117 -26.37 -33.01 1.36
C GLU A 117 -25.12 -32.24 0.91
N VAL A 118 -24.04 -32.33 1.69
CA VAL A 118 -22.76 -31.70 1.35
C VAL A 118 -22.14 -32.31 0.09
N LYS A 119 -22.19 -33.64 -0.08
CA LYS A 119 -21.76 -34.32 -1.32
C LYS A 119 -22.54 -33.80 -2.53
N ALA A 120 -23.85 -33.61 -2.39
CA ALA A 120 -24.69 -33.08 -3.46
C ALA A 120 -24.32 -31.63 -3.83
N VAL A 121 -24.00 -30.79 -2.85
CA VAL A 121 -23.50 -29.42 -3.07
C VAL A 121 -22.16 -29.42 -3.81
N VAL A 122 -21.20 -30.21 -3.36
CA VAL A 122 -19.88 -30.32 -3.98
C VAL A 122 -20.02 -30.79 -5.42
N ALA A 123 -20.84 -31.81 -5.68
CA ALA A 123 -21.13 -32.28 -7.03
C ALA A 123 -21.79 -31.19 -7.89
N ALA A 124 -22.68 -30.35 -7.34
CA ALA A 124 -23.29 -29.26 -8.09
C ALA A 124 -22.31 -28.10 -8.39
N ALA A 125 -21.27 -27.93 -7.57
CA ALA A 125 -20.29 -26.84 -7.67
C ALA A 125 -19.10 -27.14 -8.60
N LYS A 126 -18.74 -28.42 -8.80
CA LYS A 126 -17.57 -28.85 -9.59
C LYS A 126 -17.96 -29.34 -11.00
N PHE A 127 -17.14 -29.02 -12.00
CA PHE A 127 -17.26 -29.52 -13.37
C PHE A 127 -16.93 -31.02 -13.46
N PRO A 128 -17.49 -31.74 -14.45
CA PRO A 128 -17.07 -33.11 -14.74
C PRO A 128 -15.54 -33.21 -14.96
N PRO A 129 -14.88 -34.28 -14.48
CA PRO A 129 -15.45 -35.50 -13.89
C PRO A 129 -15.70 -35.42 -12.37
N GLU A 130 -15.25 -34.36 -11.68
CA GLU A 130 -15.37 -34.24 -10.21
C GLU A 130 -16.79 -33.91 -9.73
N GLY A 131 -17.63 -33.39 -10.63
CA GLY A 131 -19.02 -33.07 -10.33
C GLY A 131 -19.91 -33.06 -11.57
N GLN A 132 -21.03 -32.37 -11.45
CA GLN A 132 -22.14 -32.33 -12.40
C GLN A 132 -22.51 -30.90 -12.78
N ARG A 133 -21.61 -29.93 -12.56
CA ARG A 133 -21.83 -28.53 -12.89
C ARG A 133 -21.99 -28.34 -14.41
N GLY A 134 -23.03 -27.58 -14.79
CA GLY A 134 -23.25 -27.14 -16.17
C GLY A 134 -22.30 -26.02 -16.57
N PHE A 135 -21.95 -25.96 -17.86
CA PHE A 135 -21.15 -24.87 -18.40
C PHE A 135 -22.03 -23.63 -18.60
N GLY A 136 -21.89 -22.67 -17.69
CA GLY A 136 -22.72 -21.47 -17.63
C GLY A 136 -22.24 -20.31 -18.51
N SER A 137 -22.70 -19.11 -18.15
CA SER A 137 -22.50 -17.85 -18.88
C SER A 137 -21.03 -17.41 -19.06
N PRO A 138 -20.65 -16.76 -20.17
CA PRO A 138 -19.28 -16.31 -20.42
C PRO A 138 -18.83 -15.08 -19.60
N PHE A 139 -19.71 -14.43 -18.84
CA PHE A 139 -19.40 -13.18 -18.11
C PHE A 139 -18.47 -13.35 -16.89
N VAL A 140 -18.09 -14.58 -16.62
CA VAL A 140 -17.48 -15.06 -15.39
C VAL A 140 -16.02 -14.69 -15.29
N LEU A 141 -15.37 -14.71 -16.45
CA LEU A 141 -13.96 -14.39 -16.58
C LEU A 141 -13.65 -12.98 -16.09
N GLN A 142 -14.64 -12.07 -16.13
CA GLN A 142 -14.52 -10.70 -15.61
C GLN A 142 -14.20 -10.64 -14.12
N ASN A 143 -14.47 -11.72 -13.37
CA ASN A 143 -14.23 -11.78 -11.93
C ASN A 143 -12.85 -12.32 -11.56
N PHE A 144 -12.05 -12.74 -12.54
CA PHE A 144 -10.74 -13.36 -12.31
C PHE A 144 -9.59 -12.55 -12.91
N GLY A 145 -9.76 -11.23 -12.99
CA GLY A 145 -8.74 -10.30 -13.49
C GLY A 145 -8.54 -10.36 -15.03
N PRO A 146 -7.79 -9.40 -15.60
CA PRO A 146 -7.50 -9.41 -17.03
C PRO A 146 -6.53 -10.55 -17.36
N GLY A 147 -6.90 -11.43 -18.31
CA GLY A 147 -5.99 -12.43 -18.87
C GLY A 147 -6.41 -13.89 -18.68
N LEU A 148 -7.46 -14.20 -17.91
CA LEU A 148 -7.97 -15.57 -17.81
C LEU A 148 -8.77 -15.93 -19.08
N SER A 149 -8.32 -16.96 -19.80
CA SER A 149 -9.08 -17.48 -20.96
C SER A 149 -10.23 -18.37 -20.52
N MET A 150 -11.21 -18.58 -21.40
CA MET A 150 -12.29 -19.53 -21.14
C MET A 150 -11.77 -20.96 -20.94
N THR A 151 -10.71 -21.32 -21.65
CA THR A 151 -10.05 -22.62 -21.52
C THR A 151 -9.38 -22.77 -20.16
N ASP A 152 -8.66 -21.75 -19.70
CA ASP A 152 -8.07 -21.76 -18.35
C ASP A 152 -9.16 -21.92 -17.29
N TYR A 153 -10.27 -21.21 -17.43
CA TYR A 153 -11.39 -21.32 -16.51
C TYR A 153 -11.97 -22.74 -16.47
N LEU A 154 -12.29 -23.31 -17.62
CA LEU A 154 -12.83 -24.67 -17.72
C LEU A 154 -11.91 -25.72 -17.09
N GLN A 155 -10.60 -25.59 -17.30
CA GLN A 155 -9.63 -26.55 -16.79
C GLN A 155 -9.29 -26.36 -15.31
N GLN A 156 -9.34 -25.12 -14.82
CA GLN A 156 -8.80 -24.76 -13.50
C GLN A 156 -9.88 -24.37 -12.48
N ALA A 157 -11.16 -24.27 -12.86
CA ALA A 157 -12.22 -23.81 -11.95
C ALA A 157 -12.45 -24.75 -10.76
N ASN A 158 -12.34 -26.06 -10.95
CA ASN A 158 -12.49 -27.03 -9.86
C ASN A 158 -11.44 -26.81 -8.76
N GLU A 159 -10.20 -26.57 -9.17
CA GLU A 159 -9.11 -26.26 -8.25
C GLU A 159 -9.15 -24.81 -7.78
N GLY A 160 -9.64 -23.86 -8.56
CA GLY A 160 -9.58 -22.42 -8.25
C GLY A 160 -10.68 -21.92 -7.32
N LEU A 161 -11.85 -22.56 -7.32
CA LEU A 161 -13.02 -22.16 -6.55
C LEU A 161 -13.13 -22.95 -5.24
N LEU A 162 -13.41 -22.23 -4.16
CA LEU A 162 -13.66 -22.81 -2.85
C LEU A 162 -15.14 -23.18 -2.69
N THR A 163 -15.40 -24.40 -2.23
CA THR A 163 -16.71 -24.85 -1.77
C THR A 163 -16.75 -24.78 -0.24
N MET A 164 -17.71 -24.03 0.30
CA MET A 164 -17.86 -23.81 1.74
C MET A 164 -19.26 -24.20 2.21
N VAL A 165 -19.36 -24.74 3.42
CA VAL A 165 -20.64 -25.07 4.06
C VAL A 165 -20.67 -24.50 5.47
N GLN A 166 -21.86 -24.13 5.92
CA GLN A 166 -22.09 -23.57 7.25
C GLN A 166 -22.58 -24.65 8.21
N VAL A 167 -21.81 -24.97 9.24
CA VAL A 167 -22.25 -25.85 10.33
C VAL A 167 -22.95 -24.99 11.37
N GLU A 168 -24.27 -25.12 11.41
CA GLU A 168 -25.15 -24.35 12.28
C GLU A 168 -26.41 -25.10 12.74
N THR A 169 -26.51 -26.39 12.40
CA THR A 169 -27.57 -27.30 12.86
C THR A 169 -26.98 -28.34 13.80
N GLN A 170 -27.83 -28.94 14.64
CA GLN A 170 -27.37 -29.99 15.56
C GLN A 170 -26.87 -31.21 14.79
N GLU A 171 -27.58 -31.62 13.74
CA GLU A 171 -27.26 -32.78 12.92
C GLU A 171 -25.91 -32.62 12.20
N ALA A 172 -25.62 -31.41 11.69
CA ALA A 172 -24.33 -31.12 11.07
C ALA A 172 -23.19 -31.11 12.10
N LEU A 173 -23.43 -30.64 13.33
CA LEU A 173 -22.45 -30.73 14.41
C LEU A 173 -22.16 -32.19 14.78
N GLU A 174 -23.20 -33.03 14.87
CA GLU A 174 -23.06 -34.46 15.16
C GLU A 174 -22.23 -35.19 14.08
N SER A 175 -22.41 -34.79 12.81
CA SER A 175 -21.76 -35.40 11.64
C SER A 175 -20.53 -34.63 11.14
N VAL A 176 -19.95 -33.73 11.95
CA VAL A 176 -18.93 -32.78 11.48
C VAL A 176 -17.66 -33.47 10.97
N GLU A 177 -17.28 -34.61 11.56
CA GLU A 177 -16.12 -35.39 11.13
C GLU A 177 -16.31 -36.02 9.73
N GLU A 178 -17.55 -36.29 9.32
CA GLU A 178 -17.89 -36.78 7.98
C GLU A 178 -18.03 -35.63 6.97
N ILE A 179 -18.52 -34.47 7.42
CA ILE A 179 -18.73 -33.28 6.59
C ILE A 179 -17.41 -32.59 6.24
N ALA A 180 -16.55 -32.39 7.24
CA ALA A 180 -15.30 -31.64 7.10
C ALA A 180 -14.44 -32.05 5.90
N PRO A 181 -14.12 -33.33 5.64
CA PRO A 181 -13.24 -33.71 4.53
C PRO A 181 -13.81 -33.41 3.13
N LEU A 182 -15.13 -33.21 3.01
CA LEU A 182 -15.82 -33.06 1.72
C LEU A 182 -15.67 -31.66 1.11
N VAL A 183 -15.31 -30.66 1.90
CA VAL A 183 -15.31 -29.24 1.49
C VAL A 183 -13.93 -28.60 1.61
N ASP A 184 -13.77 -27.39 1.08
CA ASP A 184 -12.54 -26.60 1.25
C ASP A 184 -12.55 -25.84 2.58
N VAL A 185 -13.71 -25.32 2.97
CA VAL A 185 -13.90 -24.53 4.19
C VAL A 185 -15.16 -24.99 4.92
N VAL A 186 -15.04 -25.26 6.22
CA VAL A 186 -16.19 -25.37 7.14
C VAL A 186 -16.34 -24.02 7.83
N PHE A 187 -17.51 -23.42 7.72
CA PHE A 187 -17.83 -22.13 8.33
C PHE A 187 -18.78 -22.34 9.50
N VAL A 188 -18.55 -21.66 10.62
CA VAL A 188 -19.39 -21.76 11.81
C VAL A 188 -20.35 -20.57 11.86
N GLY A 189 -21.65 -20.86 11.94
CA GLY A 189 -22.70 -19.89 12.22
C GLY A 189 -23.07 -19.91 13.71
N PRO A 190 -22.40 -19.13 14.59
CA PRO A 190 -22.49 -19.33 16.04
C PRO A 190 -23.88 -19.02 16.60
N PHE A 191 -24.61 -18.07 16.01
CA PHE A 191 -25.97 -17.72 16.44
C PHE A 191 -26.95 -18.86 16.19
N ASP A 192 -27.00 -19.36 14.96
CA ASP A 192 -27.91 -20.45 14.58
C ASP A 192 -27.49 -21.78 15.19
N LEU A 193 -26.18 -22.05 15.31
CA LEU A 193 -25.69 -23.21 16.05
C LEU A 193 -26.18 -23.18 17.49
N GLY A 194 -25.97 -22.07 18.20
CA GLY A 194 -26.45 -21.87 19.57
C GLY A 194 -27.95 -22.08 19.70
N ASN A 195 -28.75 -21.52 18.79
CA ASN A 195 -30.19 -21.75 18.77
C ASN A 195 -30.55 -23.23 18.60
N ASN A 196 -29.88 -23.95 17.69
CA ASN A 196 -30.18 -25.35 17.38
C ASN A 196 -29.79 -26.31 18.51
N ILE A 197 -28.68 -26.07 19.21
CA ILE A 197 -28.23 -26.92 20.33
C ILE A 197 -28.86 -26.52 21.67
N GLY A 198 -29.72 -25.48 21.70
CA GLY A 198 -30.40 -25.03 22.91
C GLY A 198 -29.61 -24.04 23.78
N HIS A 199 -28.49 -23.54 23.28
CA HIS A 199 -27.59 -22.60 23.95
C HIS A 199 -27.45 -21.28 23.16
N PRO A 200 -28.53 -20.48 23.04
CA PRO A 200 -28.53 -19.27 22.23
C PRO A 200 -27.60 -18.20 22.80
N ILE A 201 -26.98 -17.40 21.92
CA ILE A 201 -26.19 -16.24 22.34
C ILE A 201 -27.14 -15.13 22.83
N ILE A 202 -27.17 -14.91 24.14
CA ILE A 202 -28.02 -13.90 24.77
C ILE A 202 -27.14 -12.79 25.35
N GLY A 203 -27.44 -11.54 24.98
CA GLY A 203 -26.70 -10.38 25.48
C GLY A 203 -25.22 -10.36 25.10
N GLY A 204 -24.85 -11.00 24.00
CA GLY A 204 -23.47 -11.11 23.52
C GLY A 204 -22.59 -12.07 24.31
N LYS A 205 -23.16 -12.90 25.19
CA LYS A 205 -22.43 -13.92 25.92
C LYS A 205 -22.60 -15.28 25.23
N MET A 206 -21.46 -15.93 24.98
CA MET A 206 -21.40 -17.29 24.46
C MET A 206 -21.45 -18.26 25.63
N ASP A 207 -22.30 -19.28 25.51
CA ASP A 207 -22.44 -20.34 26.50
C ASP A 207 -21.27 -21.34 26.38
N PRO A 208 -20.76 -21.94 27.47
CA PRO A 208 -19.62 -22.86 27.40
C PRO A 208 -19.87 -24.05 26.47
N GLU A 209 -21.08 -24.58 26.44
CA GLU A 209 -21.48 -25.71 25.59
C GLU A 209 -21.44 -25.31 24.10
N LEU A 210 -21.75 -24.05 23.78
CA LEU A 210 -21.58 -23.52 22.43
C LEU A 210 -20.10 -23.35 22.08
N ASP A 211 -19.26 -22.88 23.01
CA ASP A 211 -17.81 -22.76 22.79
C ASP A 211 -17.15 -24.14 22.58
N GLU A 212 -17.58 -25.17 23.32
CA GLU A 212 -17.16 -26.55 23.13
C GLU A 212 -17.58 -27.10 21.76
N ALA A 213 -18.82 -26.81 21.32
CA ALA A 213 -19.29 -27.20 19.99
C ALA A 213 -18.46 -26.54 18.86
N ILE A 214 -18.17 -25.24 18.98
CA ILE A 214 -17.32 -24.51 18.03
C ILE A 214 -15.90 -25.10 18.02
N THR A 215 -15.35 -25.40 19.20
CA THR A 215 -14.03 -26.04 19.34
C THR A 215 -14.00 -27.42 18.69
N ARG A 216 -15.05 -28.24 18.84
CA ARG A 216 -15.17 -29.53 18.15
C ARG A 216 -15.14 -29.36 16.63
N ILE A 217 -15.91 -28.42 16.10
CA ILE A 217 -15.95 -28.15 14.64
C ILE A 217 -14.56 -27.75 14.14
N LEU A 218 -13.87 -26.86 14.87
CA LEU A 218 -12.50 -26.45 14.54
C LEU A 218 -11.55 -27.66 14.51
N LYS A 219 -11.56 -28.48 15.57
CA LYS A 219 -10.69 -29.67 15.67
C LYS A 219 -10.96 -30.66 14.54
N ALA A 220 -12.22 -30.99 14.27
CA ALA A 220 -12.60 -31.89 13.17
C ALA A 220 -12.15 -31.36 11.80
N THR A 221 -12.33 -30.05 11.58
CA THR A 221 -11.96 -29.39 10.32
C THR A 221 -10.44 -29.38 10.11
N VAL A 222 -9.67 -29.07 11.15
CA VAL A 222 -8.21 -29.07 11.10
C VAL A 222 -7.66 -30.50 10.94
N ALA A 223 -8.24 -31.49 11.63
CA ALA A 223 -7.86 -32.89 11.49
C ALA A 223 -8.09 -33.42 10.06
N ALA A 224 -9.12 -32.93 9.38
CA ALA A 224 -9.39 -33.22 7.96
C ALA A 224 -8.48 -32.44 6.98
N GLY A 225 -7.55 -31.61 7.49
CA GLY A 225 -6.66 -30.78 6.68
C GLY A 225 -7.37 -29.62 5.97
N LYS A 226 -8.58 -29.25 6.41
CA LYS A 226 -9.41 -28.21 5.80
C LYS A 226 -9.34 -26.90 6.60
N LYS A 227 -9.96 -25.85 6.07
CA LYS A 227 -9.94 -24.52 6.70
C LYS A 227 -11.23 -24.30 7.47
N CYS A 228 -11.12 -23.72 8.66
CA CYS A 228 -12.27 -23.34 9.48
C CYS A 228 -12.45 -21.82 9.45
N GLY A 229 -13.69 -21.36 9.32
CA GLY A 229 -14.08 -19.95 9.43
C GLY A 229 -15.21 -19.78 10.44
N ILE A 230 -15.38 -18.57 10.97
CA ILE A 230 -16.43 -18.24 11.93
C ILE A 230 -16.87 -16.79 11.74
N TYR A 231 -18.16 -16.52 11.96
CA TYR A 231 -18.67 -15.15 12.04
C TYR A 231 -18.38 -14.55 13.42
N CYS A 232 -17.85 -13.33 13.46
CA CYS A 232 -17.62 -12.58 14.69
C CYS A 232 -18.31 -11.21 14.61
N SER A 233 -18.93 -10.80 15.72
CA SER A 233 -19.65 -9.52 15.83
C SER A 233 -18.72 -8.32 16.02
N SER A 234 -17.46 -8.55 16.43
CA SER A 234 -16.48 -7.50 16.67
C SER A 234 -15.05 -7.94 16.32
N GLY A 235 -14.17 -6.96 16.12
CA GLY A 235 -12.75 -7.23 15.90
C GLY A 235 -12.02 -7.78 17.13
N GLU A 236 -12.53 -7.54 18.34
CA GLU A 236 -11.99 -8.13 19.57
C GLU A 236 -12.30 -9.63 19.64
N GLU A 237 -13.56 -9.99 19.38
CA GLU A 237 -13.99 -11.39 19.26
C GLU A 237 -13.20 -12.13 18.17
N ALA A 238 -13.03 -11.51 16.99
CA ALA A 238 -12.26 -12.10 15.90
C ALA A 238 -10.78 -12.37 16.27
N ARG A 239 -10.17 -11.51 17.11
CA ARG A 239 -8.82 -11.75 17.64
C ARG A 239 -8.80 -12.93 18.61
N GLY A 240 -9.82 -13.06 19.46
CA GLY A 240 -9.95 -14.19 20.39
C GLY A 240 -10.12 -15.54 19.66
N GLN A 241 -10.82 -15.55 18.53
CA GLN A 241 -11.03 -16.73 17.69
C GLN A 241 -9.81 -17.08 16.80
N THR A 242 -8.81 -16.21 16.74
CA THR A 242 -7.60 -16.47 15.98
C THR A 242 -6.66 -17.36 16.80
N VAL A 243 -6.62 -18.65 16.49
CA VAL A 243 -5.57 -19.54 17.00
C VAL A 243 -4.27 -19.19 16.28
N MET A 244 -3.50 -18.26 16.83
CA MET A 244 -2.19 -17.92 16.31
C MET A 244 -1.30 -19.16 16.44
N ALA A 245 -0.86 -19.74 15.32
CA ALA A 245 0.15 -20.79 15.34
C ALA A 245 1.41 -20.25 16.05
N GLN A 246 1.71 -20.79 17.22
CA GLN A 246 2.85 -20.37 18.05
C GLN A 246 4.05 -21.25 17.72
N LYS A 247 5.24 -20.66 17.64
CA LYS A 247 6.46 -21.44 17.46
C LYS A 247 6.95 -21.92 18.83
N CYS A 248 7.16 -23.23 18.95
CA CYS A 248 7.70 -23.81 20.16
C CYS A 248 9.15 -23.37 20.37
N VAL A 249 9.45 -22.85 21.57
CA VAL A 249 10.79 -22.37 21.94
C VAL A 249 11.71 -23.48 22.47
N HIS A 250 11.17 -24.69 22.66
CA HIS A 250 11.97 -25.82 23.11
C HIS A 250 13.04 -26.20 22.06
N GLN A 251 14.27 -26.39 22.54
CA GLN A 251 15.44 -26.71 21.72
C GLN A 251 15.25 -28.05 21.00
N GLY A 252 15.45 -28.08 19.69
CA GLY A 252 15.27 -29.29 18.87
C GLY A 252 13.81 -29.59 18.47
N CYS A 253 12.81 -28.89 19.03
CA CYS A 253 11.43 -28.99 18.56
C CYS A 253 11.20 -28.07 17.35
N GLY A 254 11.24 -26.75 17.57
CA GLY A 254 11.07 -25.73 16.53
C GLY A 254 9.74 -25.75 15.76
N LYS A 255 8.82 -26.68 16.09
CA LYS A 255 7.51 -26.83 15.44
C LYS A 255 6.62 -25.64 15.76
N THR A 256 5.87 -25.20 14.76
CA THR A 256 4.68 -24.37 14.95
C THR A 256 3.53 -25.26 15.42
N PHE A 257 2.89 -24.88 16.53
CA PHE A 257 1.80 -25.61 17.14
C PHE A 257 0.59 -24.67 17.35
N THR A 258 -0.60 -25.24 17.26
CA THR A 258 -1.87 -24.56 17.54
C THR A 258 -2.48 -25.03 18.86
N ASP A 259 -2.14 -26.24 19.30
CA ASP A 259 -2.53 -26.83 20.58
C ASP A 259 -1.27 -27.04 21.43
N ALA A 260 -1.25 -26.46 22.64
CA ALA A 260 -0.11 -26.59 23.55
C ALA A 260 0.04 -28.02 24.11
N ASP A 261 -1.04 -28.81 24.08
CA ASP A 261 -1.08 -30.16 24.61
C ASP A 261 -0.56 -31.22 23.62
N ASP A 262 -0.26 -30.84 22.38
CA ASP A 262 0.40 -31.72 21.41
C ASP A 262 1.78 -32.18 21.92
N ILE A 263 2.18 -33.39 21.51
CA ILE A 263 3.44 -34.01 21.95
C ILE A 263 4.64 -33.24 21.36
N CYS A 264 5.29 -32.45 22.21
CA CYS A 264 6.54 -31.76 21.95
C CYS A 264 7.72 -32.68 22.27
N ARG A 265 8.53 -33.01 21.24
CA ARG A 265 9.81 -33.71 21.42
C ARG A 265 10.96 -32.71 21.38
N TYR A 266 11.75 -32.62 22.46
CA TYR A 266 12.81 -31.60 22.59
C TYR A 266 14.01 -32.03 23.45
N HIS A 267 15.04 -31.19 23.48
CA HIS A 267 16.21 -31.30 24.36
C HIS A 267 16.11 -30.25 25.49
N PRO A 268 15.97 -30.62 26.77
CA PRO A 268 15.86 -29.67 27.89
C PRO A 268 17.21 -29.05 28.30
N GLY A 269 18.33 -29.61 27.82
CA GLY A 269 19.67 -29.12 28.13
C GLY A 269 20.24 -28.23 27.01
N PRO A 270 21.06 -27.21 27.33
CA PRO A 270 21.69 -26.36 26.32
C PRO A 270 22.68 -27.15 25.44
N PRO A 271 23.00 -26.64 24.23
CA PRO A 271 24.04 -27.23 23.39
C PRO A 271 25.42 -27.09 24.06
N VAL A 272 26.26 -28.12 23.87
CA VAL A 272 27.62 -28.20 24.39
C VAL A 272 28.57 -28.45 23.21
N PHE A 273 29.53 -27.55 23.05
CA PHE A 273 30.60 -27.65 22.04
C PHE A 273 31.94 -27.68 22.78
N HIS A 274 32.56 -28.85 22.87
CA HIS A 274 33.82 -29.04 23.60
C HIS A 274 34.70 -30.03 22.85
N GLU A 275 36.00 -29.74 22.73
CA GLU A 275 37.01 -30.63 22.11
C GLU A 275 36.64 -31.11 20.69
N GLY A 276 36.05 -30.23 19.87
CA GLY A 276 35.62 -30.57 18.51
C GLY A 276 34.34 -31.39 18.42
N GLN A 277 33.87 -31.93 19.55
CA GLN A 277 32.60 -32.63 19.68
C GLN A 277 31.45 -31.67 19.99
N LYS A 278 30.30 -31.97 19.43
CA LYS A 278 29.05 -31.20 19.52
C LYS A 278 27.94 -32.11 20.02
N GLY A 279 27.11 -31.65 20.94
CA GLY A 279 26.00 -32.44 21.46
C GLY A 279 25.14 -31.65 22.42
N TRP A 280 24.03 -32.22 22.88
CA TRP A 280 23.16 -31.58 23.87
C TRP A 280 23.56 -31.98 25.29
N LYS A 281 23.44 -31.07 26.26
CA LYS A 281 23.75 -31.38 27.66
C LYS A 281 22.83 -32.47 28.25
N CYS A 282 21.61 -32.63 27.73
CA CYS A 282 20.65 -33.62 28.21
C CYS A 282 20.99 -35.06 27.82
N CYS A 283 21.74 -35.27 26.75
CA CYS A 283 21.92 -36.60 26.15
C CYS A 283 23.37 -36.87 25.78
N LYS A 284 23.70 -38.14 25.57
CA LYS A 284 25.07 -38.61 25.32
C LYS A 284 25.58 -38.52 23.88
N PRO A 285 24.75 -38.48 22.81
CA PRO A 285 25.26 -38.35 21.45
C PRO A 285 26.21 -37.15 21.30
N ARG A 286 27.42 -37.43 20.79
CA ARG A 286 28.46 -36.45 20.50
C ARG A 286 28.93 -36.68 19.08
N VAL A 287 28.98 -35.61 18.31
CA VAL A 287 29.26 -35.66 16.87
C VAL A 287 30.25 -34.58 16.49
N LEU A 288 30.95 -34.77 15.38
CA LEU A 288 32.08 -33.91 15.01
C LEU A 288 31.63 -32.77 14.08
N THR A 289 30.57 -32.98 13.31
CA THR A 289 30.02 -31.97 12.40
C THR A 289 28.79 -31.28 12.97
N PHE A 290 28.49 -30.08 12.46
CA PHE A 290 27.32 -29.34 12.90
C PHE A 290 26.01 -29.94 12.35
N GLU A 291 26.05 -30.52 11.15
CA GLU A 291 24.91 -31.20 10.53
C GLU A 291 24.48 -32.43 11.34
N GLU A 292 25.44 -33.28 11.73
CA GLU A 292 25.17 -34.41 12.62
C GLU A 292 24.62 -33.94 13.98
N PHE A 293 25.05 -32.76 14.46
CA PHE A 293 24.61 -32.23 15.75
C PHE A 293 23.14 -31.80 15.70
N MET A 294 22.73 -31.17 14.61
CA MET A 294 21.34 -30.81 14.37
C MET A 294 20.44 -32.04 14.14
N ALA A 295 21.03 -33.17 13.71
CA ALA A 295 20.33 -34.44 13.50
C ALA A 295 20.19 -35.31 14.75
N ILE A 296 20.71 -34.90 15.92
CA ILE A 296 20.54 -35.65 17.17
C ILE A 296 19.07 -35.64 17.58
N GLU A 297 18.43 -36.81 17.58
CA GLU A 297 17.03 -36.94 17.95
C GLU A 297 16.72 -36.40 19.36
N PRO A 298 15.57 -35.72 19.55
CA PRO A 298 15.18 -35.18 20.83
C PRO A 298 15.16 -36.22 21.97
N CYS A 299 15.70 -35.84 23.13
CA CYS A 299 15.89 -36.74 24.27
C CYS A 299 14.70 -36.75 25.26
N THR A 300 13.65 -35.96 25.04
CA THR A 300 12.54 -35.76 26.00
C THR A 300 11.22 -35.46 25.27
N GLU A 301 10.10 -35.91 25.84
CA GLU A 301 8.74 -35.56 25.42
C GLU A 301 8.04 -34.68 26.47
N GLY A 302 7.21 -33.74 26.04
CA GLY A 302 6.42 -32.87 26.91
C GLY A 302 5.41 -32.04 26.12
N LYS A 303 4.89 -30.97 26.72
CA LYS A 303 3.96 -30.03 26.07
C LYS A 303 4.72 -28.93 25.32
N HIS A 304 4.10 -28.36 24.29
CA HIS A 304 4.68 -27.21 23.60
C HIS A 304 4.64 -25.96 24.49
N SER A 305 5.71 -25.15 24.46
CA SER A 305 5.84 -23.93 25.24
C SER A 305 6.35 -22.76 24.38
N THR A 306 5.98 -21.54 24.78
CA THR A 306 6.46 -20.25 24.25
C THR A 306 7.36 -19.49 25.22
N THR A 307 7.61 -20.02 26.41
CA THR A 307 8.41 -19.37 27.46
C THR A 307 9.80 -20.01 27.55
N ASP A 308 10.87 -19.21 27.42
CA ASP A 308 12.28 -19.65 27.36
C ASP A 308 12.84 -20.34 28.63
N LEU A 309 12.01 -20.57 29.64
CA LEU A 309 12.44 -21.18 30.90
C LEU A 309 12.01 -22.65 30.92
N PRO A 310 12.95 -23.61 30.77
CA PRO A 310 12.62 -25.00 31.04
C PRO A 310 12.24 -25.16 32.52
N PRO A 311 11.24 -26.00 32.86
CA PRO A 311 10.95 -26.33 34.25
C PRO A 311 12.22 -26.85 34.93
N LYS A 312 12.53 -26.33 36.11
CA LYS A 312 13.72 -26.72 36.89
C LYS A 312 13.64 -28.20 37.23
N VAL A 313 14.42 -29.03 36.53
CA VAL A 313 14.66 -30.42 36.93
C VAL A 313 15.69 -30.40 38.07
N GLU A 314 15.30 -30.91 39.24
CA GLU A 314 16.19 -31.07 40.40
C GLU A 314 17.35 -32.03 40.04
N LYS A 315 18.58 -31.59 40.29
CA LYS A 315 19.79 -32.38 40.00
C LYS A 315 20.15 -33.28 41.19
N ALA A 316 20.37 -34.56 40.92
CA ALA A 316 21.21 -35.41 41.76
C ALA A 316 22.67 -34.94 41.71
N GLU A 317 23.34 -34.95 42.87
CA GLU A 317 24.71 -34.46 43.08
C GLU A 317 25.76 -35.26 42.30
N ALA A 318 26.80 -34.58 41.82
CA ALA A 318 27.95 -35.18 41.13
C ALA A 318 29.27 -34.90 41.87
N ASP A 319 30.08 -35.95 41.92
CA ASP A 319 31.35 -36.18 42.62
C ASP A 319 32.48 -35.16 42.30
N PRO A 320 33.16 -34.57 43.31
CA PRO A 320 34.10 -33.46 43.13
C PRO A 320 35.55 -33.92 42.93
N THR A 321 35.83 -34.72 41.90
CA THR A 321 37.21 -34.94 41.44
C THR A 321 37.29 -34.62 39.95
N LEU A 322 38.40 -34.02 39.52
CA LEU A 322 38.69 -33.50 38.17
C LEU A 322 38.48 -31.97 37.97
N LEU A 323 39.04 -31.18 38.88
CA LEU A 323 39.48 -29.81 38.57
C LEU A 323 41.01 -29.75 38.72
N ALA A 324 41.76 -29.89 37.63
CA ALA A 324 43.13 -29.39 37.54
C ALA A 324 43.64 -29.24 36.10
N ALA A 325 44.15 -28.04 35.84
CA ALA A 325 45.18 -27.66 34.85
C ALA A 325 44.80 -27.58 33.35
N ALA A 326 44.74 -26.34 32.84
CA ALA A 326 45.63 -25.88 31.76
C ALA A 326 45.53 -24.35 31.61
N ASN A 327 46.64 -23.67 31.85
CA ASN A 327 46.83 -22.23 31.68
C ASN A 327 47.37 -22.00 30.24
N LEU A 328 46.64 -21.30 29.37
CA LEU A 328 47.12 -20.89 28.04
C LEU A 328 46.71 -19.44 27.69
N PRO A 329 47.54 -18.70 26.92
CA PRO A 329 47.44 -17.25 26.73
C PRO A 329 46.31 -16.83 25.76
N PRO A 330 45.84 -15.57 25.82
CA PRO A 330 44.67 -15.13 25.05
C PRO A 330 44.95 -14.99 23.53
N PRO A 331 43.96 -15.29 22.65
CA PRO A 331 44.11 -15.14 21.21
C PRO A 331 43.92 -13.68 20.76
N ARG A 332 44.56 -13.34 19.64
CA ARG A 332 44.57 -12.00 19.03
C ARG A 332 43.19 -11.61 18.45
N PRO A 333 42.83 -10.32 18.44
CA PRO A 333 41.54 -9.85 17.93
C PRO A 333 41.42 -9.99 16.41
N ARG A 334 40.26 -10.46 15.94
CA ARG A 334 39.87 -10.56 14.52
C ARG A 334 39.20 -9.25 14.08
N ALA A 335 39.53 -8.79 12.87
CA ALA A 335 39.02 -7.55 12.29
C ALA A 335 37.50 -7.59 11.98
N PRO A 336 36.80 -6.45 12.06
CA PRO A 336 35.35 -6.39 11.85
C PRO A 336 34.95 -6.51 10.37
N VAL A 337 33.82 -7.19 10.16
CA VAL A 337 33.13 -7.38 8.87
C VAL A 337 32.42 -6.07 8.46
N VAL A 338 32.52 -5.73 7.17
CA VAL A 338 32.04 -4.47 6.57
C VAL A 338 30.51 -4.38 6.56
N ALA A 339 29.98 -3.21 6.92
CA ALA A 339 28.55 -2.87 6.90
C ALA A 339 28.02 -2.52 5.48
N PRO A 340 26.71 -2.70 5.21
CA PRO A 340 26.11 -2.42 3.90
C PRO A 340 26.14 -0.93 3.52
N GLN A 341 26.24 -0.68 2.21
CA GLN A 341 26.57 0.62 1.59
C GLN A 341 25.45 1.67 1.65
N HIS A 342 25.91 2.92 1.67
CA HIS A 342 25.18 4.18 1.89
C HIS A 342 24.35 4.65 0.67
N ILE A 343 23.14 5.18 0.91
CA ILE A 343 22.38 6.00 -0.04
C ILE A 343 23.10 7.36 -0.20
N PRO A 344 23.25 7.92 -1.43
CA PRO A 344 24.00 9.15 -1.65
C PRO A 344 23.37 10.35 -0.94
N THR A 345 24.23 11.10 -0.24
CA THR A 345 23.88 12.32 0.50
C THR A 345 23.74 13.50 -0.49
N PRO A 346 22.77 14.42 -0.30
CA PRO A 346 22.68 15.63 -1.11
C PRO A 346 23.96 16.47 -1.00
N PRO A 347 24.32 17.22 -2.06
CA PRO A 347 25.59 17.94 -2.12
C PRO A 347 25.72 18.96 -0.98
N PRO A 348 26.94 19.18 -0.46
CA PRO A 348 27.19 20.12 0.61
C PRO A 348 26.82 21.56 0.19
N PRO A 349 26.33 22.39 1.12
CA PRO A 349 26.04 23.79 0.84
C PRO A 349 27.30 24.53 0.39
N PRO A 350 27.16 25.56 -0.49
CA PRO A 350 28.29 26.32 -1.00
C PRO A 350 29.09 27.00 0.14
N PRO A 351 30.40 27.25 -0.07
CA PRO A 351 31.27 27.82 0.97
C PRO A 351 30.76 29.20 1.43
N ASP A 352 30.83 29.41 2.75
CA ASP A 352 30.36 30.62 3.42
C ASP A 352 31.15 31.86 2.95
N SER A 353 30.47 32.85 2.37
CA SER A 353 31.06 34.14 2.01
C SER A 353 31.19 35.06 3.23
N GLU A 354 32.30 35.78 3.35
CA GLU A 354 32.53 36.82 4.34
C GLU A 354 32.36 38.23 3.74
N ASP A 355 32.21 39.26 4.60
CA ASP A 355 32.15 40.65 4.16
C ASP A 355 33.56 41.13 3.79
N ASP A 356 33.68 41.82 2.66
CA ASP A 356 34.92 42.43 2.20
C ASP A 356 35.18 43.72 3.00
N GLU A 357 36.30 43.80 3.73
CA GLU A 357 36.65 44.94 4.59
C GLU A 357 36.97 46.23 3.79
N SER A 358 37.06 46.15 2.47
CA SER A 358 37.34 47.29 1.59
C SER A 358 36.11 48.09 1.15
N VAL A 359 34.88 47.67 1.51
CA VAL A 359 33.64 48.33 1.07
C VAL A 359 32.91 48.96 2.26
N GLU A 360 32.68 50.29 2.21
CA GLU A 360 31.88 50.98 3.23
C GLU A 360 30.44 50.45 3.26
N ILE A 361 29.97 50.03 4.44
CA ILE A 361 28.62 49.51 4.64
C ILE A 361 27.64 50.69 4.78
N PRO A 362 26.62 50.81 3.92
CA PRO A 362 25.59 51.84 4.04
C PRO A 362 24.78 51.68 5.34
N ASP A 363 24.40 52.81 5.95
CA ASP A 363 23.58 52.85 7.17
C ASP A 363 22.21 52.21 6.93
N GLY A 364 21.71 51.44 7.90
CA GLY A 364 20.41 50.77 7.83
C GLY A 364 20.38 49.45 7.05
N ARG A 365 21.53 48.89 6.67
CA ARG A 365 21.58 47.58 5.96
C ARG A 365 21.34 46.42 6.91
N VAL A 366 20.44 45.52 6.53
CA VAL A 366 20.11 44.31 7.29
C VAL A 366 21.01 43.14 6.88
N CYS A 367 21.39 42.31 7.85
CA CYS A 367 22.22 41.12 7.66
C CYS A 367 21.56 40.18 6.63
N ARG A 368 22.33 39.78 5.61
CA ARG A 368 21.89 38.91 4.51
C ARG A 368 21.77 37.44 4.93
N ARG A 369 22.25 37.06 6.13
CA ARG A 369 22.15 35.68 6.64
C ARG A 369 20.75 35.37 7.15
N LYS A 370 20.22 34.21 6.75
CA LYS A 370 18.83 33.80 7.01
C LYS A 370 18.54 33.77 8.51
N ALA A 371 17.40 34.35 8.89
CA ALA A 371 16.91 34.46 10.27
C ALA A 371 17.76 35.31 11.24
N CYS A 372 18.78 36.04 10.76
CA CYS A 372 19.58 36.89 11.63
C CYS A 372 18.93 38.27 11.89
N GLY A 373 18.47 38.97 10.85
CA GLY A 373 17.70 40.21 10.97
C GLY A 373 18.40 41.43 11.58
N ALA A 374 19.69 41.35 11.95
CA ALA A 374 20.43 42.47 12.54
C ALA A 374 20.66 43.61 11.53
N THR A 375 20.52 44.86 11.97
CA THR A 375 20.69 46.06 11.15
C THR A 375 22.00 46.76 11.51
N TYR A 376 22.78 47.16 10.51
CA TYR A 376 23.98 47.94 10.71
C TYR A 376 23.65 49.43 10.93
N HIS A 377 24.23 50.02 11.98
CA HIS A 377 24.12 51.45 12.28
C HIS A 377 25.50 52.12 12.19
N LYS A 378 25.60 53.21 11.44
CA LYS A 378 26.85 53.93 11.21
C LYS A 378 27.38 54.52 12.53
N GLY A 379 28.53 54.02 12.99
CA GLY A 379 29.20 54.46 14.22
C GLY A 379 29.24 53.44 15.36
N SER A 380 28.57 52.28 15.23
CA SER A 380 28.73 51.17 16.18
C SER A 380 30.02 50.40 15.89
N GLY A 381 30.90 50.24 16.89
CA GLY A 381 32.07 49.36 16.78
C GLY A 381 31.65 47.91 16.53
N ARG A 382 32.29 47.24 15.56
CA ARG A 382 31.96 45.87 15.13
C ARG A 382 32.73 44.78 15.89
N GLU A 383 33.41 45.13 16.99
CA GLU A 383 34.17 44.19 17.81
C GLU A 383 33.23 43.47 18.80
N GLY A 384 33.15 42.14 18.70
CA GLY A 384 32.31 41.30 19.58
C GLY A 384 30.89 41.00 19.07
N GLU A 385 30.58 41.28 17.81
CA GLU A 385 29.29 40.93 17.20
C GLU A 385 29.04 39.40 17.21
N ARG A 386 27.77 38.97 17.30
CA ARG A 386 27.40 37.55 17.23
C ARG A 386 26.21 37.35 16.31
N CYS A 387 26.46 36.78 15.15
CA CYS A 387 25.48 36.49 14.12
C CYS A 387 24.95 35.04 14.24
N VAL A 388 23.75 34.91 14.79
CA VAL A 388 23.01 33.64 14.87
C VAL A 388 22.12 33.49 13.63
N HIS A 389 22.30 32.42 12.84
CA HIS A 389 21.61 32.22 11.56
C HIS A 389 21.45 30.74 11.19
N HIS A 390 20.62 30.46 10.16
CA HIS A 390 20.54 29.14 9.54
C HIS A 390 21.32 29.08 8.23
N PRO A 391 22.36 28.21 8.09
CA PRO A 391 23.03 27.95 6.82
C PRO A 391 22.18 27.07 5.88
N GLY A 392 21.15 26.40 6.42
CA GLY A 392 20.29 25.50 5.66
C GLY A 392 19.26 26.20 4.76
N ALA A 393 18.69 25.45 3.83
CA ALA A 393 17.53 25.87 3.05
C ALA A 393 16.23 25.60 3.85
N PRO A 394 15.19 26.44 3.69
CA PRO A 394 13.87 26.12 4.24
C PRO A 394 13.31 24.87 3.54
N ILE A 395 12.71 23.97 4.32
CA ILE A 395 12.04 22.75 3.87
C ILE A 395 10.57 22.83 4.28
N PHE A 396 9.69 22.51 3.33
CA PHE A 396 8.24 22.38 3.55
C PHE A 396 7.79 21.02 3.01
N HIS A 397 7.59 20.04 3.89
CA HIS A 397 7.18 18.68 3.48
C HIS A 397 6.30 18.04 4.56
N GLU A 398 5.24 17.32 4.14
CA GLU A 398 4.35 16.54 5.02
C GLU A 398 3.78 17.34 6.22
N GLY A 399 3.32 18.57 5.97
CA GLY A 399 2.76 19.43 7.02
C GLY A 399 3.78 19.99 8.01
N SER A 400 5.07 19.67 7.85
CA SER A 400 6.17 20.17 8.68
C SER A 400 7.03 21.21 7.94
N LYS A 401 7.44 22.25 8.66
CA LYS A 401 8.25 23.37 8.17
C LYS A 401 9.53 23.47 9.00
N GLY A 402 10.69 23.68 8.39
CA GLY A 402 11.96 23.78 9.11
C GLY A 402 13.14 24.14 8.20
N TYR A 403 14.37 24.08 8.71
CA TYR A 403 15.59 24.29 7.93
C TYR A 403 16.39 22.99 7.80
N THR A 404 17.07 22.79 6.67
CA THR A 404 17.96 21.62 6.47
C THR A 404 19.09 21.53 7.49
N CYS A 405 19.47 22.64 8.15
CA CYS A 405 20.57 22.65 9.11
C CYS A 405 20.22 22.12 10.51
N CYS A 406 18.94 22.04 10.87
CA CYS A 406 18.53 21.72 12.25
C CYS A 406 17.37 20.74 12.26
N LYS A 407 17.22 19.99 13.37
CA LYS A 407 16.15 18.98 13.53
C LYS A 407 14.80 19.58 13.95
N ARG A 408 14.77 20.84 14.37
CA ARG A 408 13.51 21.50 14.79
C ARG A 408 12.56 21.62 13.59
N ARG A 409 11.32 21.21 13.79
CA ARG A 409 10.22 21.28 12.83
C ARG A 409 9.00 21.90 13.52
N VAL A 410 8.23 22.67 12.77
CA VAL A 410 6.99 23.30 13.25
C VAL A 410 5.89 23.12 12.20
N LEU A 411 4.64 23.06 12.64
CA LEU A 411 3.50 22.84 11.75
C LEU A 411 2.99 24.16 11.16
N GLU A 412 2.99 25.23 11.98
CA GLU A 412 2.49 26.56 11.61
C GLU A 412 3.57 27.46 10.98
N PHE A 413 3.18 28.28 10.00
CA PHE A 413 4.12 29.16 9.30
C PHE A 413 4.67 30.29 10.19
N ASP A 414 3.83 30.87 11.05
CA ASP A 414 4.26 31.92 11.97
C ASP A 414 5.28 31.42 13.01
N GLN A 415 5.20 30.13 13.36
CA GLN A 415 6.19 29.49 14.22
C GLN A 415 7.49 29.21 13.46
N PHE A 416 7.42 28.97 12.15
CA PHE A 416 8.59 28.78 11.30
C PHE A 416 9.43 30.05 11.19
N MET A 417 8.77 31.21 11.07
CA MET A 417 9.44 32.52 11.09
C MET A 417 10.13 32.84 12.42
N LYS A 418 9.72 32.19 13.51
CA LYS A 418 10.27 32.36 14.87
C LYS A 418 11.36 31.34 15.22
N ILE A 419 11.77 30.47 14.29
CA ILE A 419 12.87 29.53 14.56
C ILE A 419 14.17 30.32 14.64
N GLU A 420 14.80 30.28 15.81
CA GLU A 420 16.11 30.88 16.04
C GLU A 420 17.22 30.15 15.29
N GLY A 421 18.20 30.91 14.78
CA GLY A 421 19.31 30.39 13.99
C GLY A 421 20.07 29.25 14.68
N CYS A 422 20.45 28.24 13.89
CA CYS A 422 21.10 27.01 14.38
C CYS A 422 22.64 27.15 14.50
N ARG A 423 23.24 28.23 14.00
CA ARG A 423 24.70 28.43 13.96
C ARG A 423 25.06 29.88 14.29
N THR A 424 26.09 30.06 15.10
CA THR A 424 26.63 31.38 15.48
C THR A 424 27.96 31.64 14.79
N LYS A 425 28.17 32.88 14.34
CA LYS A 425 29.45 33.41 13.83
C LYS A 425 29.75 34.76 14.45
N ASP A 426 31.01 35.15 14.44
CA ASP A 426 31.47 36.36 15.17
C ASP A 426 31.25 37.68 14.40
N ARG A 427 30.71 37.64 13.18
CA ARG A 427 30.34 38.83 12.39
C ARG A 427 29.10 38.63 11.53
N HIS A 428 28.30 39.68 11.38
CA HIS A 428 27.18 39.75 10.43
C HIS A 428 27.66 39.97 8.98
N LEU A 429 26.81 39.64 8.00
CA LEU A 429 27.12 39.74 6.56
C LEU A 429 26.20 40.77 5.90
N PHE A 430 26.72 41.90 5.43
CA PHE A 430 25.93 43.01 4.87
C PHE A 430 26.17 43.26 3.37
N VAL A 431 27.38 42.98 2.89
CA VAL A 431 27.82 43.28 1.51
C VAL A 431 28.08 41.98 0.74
N GLY A 432 28.78 41.02 1.36
CA GLY A 432 29.22 39.76 0.74
C GLY A 432 30.40 39.94 -0.22
N SER A 433 31.25 38.92 -0.35
CA SER A 433 32.42 38.91 -1.24
C SER A 433 32.02 39.29 -2.67
N GLY A 434 32.48 40.43 -3.17
CA GLY A 434 32.18 40.93 -4.50
C GLY A 434 32.64 39.97 -5.60
N LYS A 435 31.74 39.12 -6.10
CA LYS A 435 31.96 38.45 -7.38
C LYS A 435 31.86 39.51 -8.46
N LYS A 436 33.03 39.89 -9.01
CA LYS A 436 33.15 40.59 -10.29
C LYS A 436 32.53 39.70 -11.37
N ASP A 437 31.39 40.11 -11.91
CA ASP A 437 30.84 39.49 -13.09
C ASP A 437 31.75 39.74 -14.30
N ALA A 438 32.07 38.67 -15.01
CA ALA A 438 32.91 38.66 -16.20
C ALA A 438 32.15 39.21 -17.41
N ALA A 439 31.86 40.51 -17.40
CA ALA A 439 31.48 41.29 -18.58
C ALA A 439 31.62 42.77 -18.21
N GLY A 440 32.80 43.35 -18.45
CA GLY A 440 33.05 44.75 -18.13
C GLY A 440 32.12 45.69 -18.91
N LYS A 441 31.10 46.23 -18.23
CA LYS A 441 30.41 47.48 -18.55
C LYS A 441 29.88 48.10 -17.25
N GLY A 442 30.34 49.31 -16.93
CA GLY A 442 29.82 50.13 -15.84
C GLY A 442 28.40 50.64 -16.12
N PRO A 443 27.76 51.33 -15.15
CA PRO A 443 26.35 51.65 -15.20
C PRO A 443 26.08 52.77 -16.24
N GLY A 444 25.55 52.38 -17.40
CA GLY A 444 24.89 53.29 -18.33
C GLY A 444 23.44 53.50 -17.89
N ALA A 445 23.08 54.74 -17.56
CA ALA A 445 21.69 55.14 -17.35
C ALA A 445 20.94 55.12 -18.69
N GLY A 446 19.89 54.30 -18.80
CA GLY A 446 18.90 54.40 -19.88
C GLY A 446 18.71 53.18 -20.80
N GLU A 447 19.45 52.08 -20.63
CA GLU A 447 19.27 50.90 -21.51
C GLU A 447 18.09 50.00 -21.04
N GLU A 448 17.20 49.64 -21.98
CA GLU A 448 16.08 48.72 -21.79
C GLU A 448 16.58 47.33 -21.33
N GLU A 449 15.98 46.78 -20.27
CA GLU A 449 16.34 45.44 -19.79
C GLU A 449 15.61 44.38 -20.62
N LEU A 450 16.36 43.63 -21.43
CA LEU A 450 15.82 42.53 -22.23
C LEU A 450 15.55 41.31 -21.35
N LEU A 451 14.30 40.82 -21.36
CA LEU A 451 13.89 39.60 -20.67
C LEU A 451 14.10 38.40 -21.59
N GLU A 452 14.91 37.43 -21.15
CA GLU A 452 15.16 36.19 -21.89
C GLU A 452 13.99 35.19 -21.77
N THR A 453 13.31 35.15 -20.62
CA THR A 453 12.19 34.23 -20.37
C THR A 453 11.03 34.93 -19.68
N VAL A 454 9.81 34.55 -20.06
CA VAL A 454 8.56 34.95 -19.41
C VAL A 454 7.79 33.69 -19.07
N ARG A 455 7.28 33.61 -17.84
CA ARG A 455 6.39 32.51 -17.45
C ARG A 455 5.17 32.52 -18.38
N TYR A 456 4.85 31.36 -18.92
CA TYR A 456 3.61 31.14 -19.65
C TYR A 456 2.84 29.96 -19.07
N ASP A 457 1.55 29.92 -19.37
CA ASP A 457 0.66 28.80 -19.11
C ASP A 457 -0.30 28.67 -20.29
N TYR A 458 -0.86 27.48 -20.51
CA TYR A 458 -1.83 27.27 -21.57
C TYR A 458 -2.84 26.20 -21.23
N TYR A 459 -4.02 26.33 -21.82
CA TYR A 459 -5.01 25.26 -21.89
C TYR A 459 -5.58 25.22 -23.31
N GLN A 460 -6.32 24.17 -23.64
CA GLN A 460 -6.89 24.02 -24.97
C GLN A 460 -8.33 23.54 -24.92
N THR A 461 -9.10 23.95 -25.91
CA THR A 461 -10.40 23.39 -26.25
C THR A 461 -10.25 22.48 -27.48
N GLN A 462 -11.37 21.96 -27.98
CA GLN A 462 -11.37 21.22 -29.25
C GLN A 462 -10.89 22.08 -30.42
N THR A 463 -11.17 23.39 -30.41
CA THR A 463 -10.97 24.27 -31.57
C THR A 463 -9.88 25.33 -31.39
N ALA A 464 -9.41 25.56 -30.15
CA ALA A 464 -8.41 26.59 -29.88
C ALA A 464 -7.44 26.21 -28.76
N VAL A 465 -6.26 26.82 -28.78
CA VAL A 465 -5.27 26.80 -27.70
C VAL A 465 -5.20 28.21 -27.12
N ILE A 466 -5.39 28.34 -25.81
CA ILE A 466 -5.38 29.63 -25.11
C ILE A 466 -4.12 29.68 -24.25
N ALA A 467 -3.17 30.55 -24.63
CA ALA A 467 -1.90 30.76 -23.95
C ALA A 467 -1.89 32.09 -23.20
N SER A 468 -1.36 32.09 -21.98
CA SER A 468 -1.19 33.28 -21.13
C SER A 468 0.30 33.51 -20.87
N PHE A 469 0.85 34.65 -21.31
CA PHE A 469 2.21 35.09 -21.02
C PHE A 469 2.18 36.13 -19.90
N PHE A 470 2.77 35.83 -18.75
CA PHE A 470 2.68 36.65 -17.55
C PHE A 470 3.74 37.75 -17.53
N LEU A 471 3.36 38.94 -18.02
CA LEU A 471 4.18 40.14 -18.02
C LEU A 471 3.32 41.34 -17.60
N LYS A 472 3.78 42.11 -16.61
CA LYS A 472 3.04 43.26 -16.05
C LYS A 472 3.32 44.52 -16.86
N LYS A 473 2.34 45.45 -16.87
CA LYS A 473 2.48 46.79 -17.47
C LYS A 473 2.99 46.80 -18.93
N ILE A 474 2.50 45.86 -19.73
CA ILE A 474 2.77 45.85 -21.18
C ILE A 474 2.22 47.14 -21.79
N ASP A 475 3.06 47.84 -22.53
CA ASP A 475 2.63 48.99 -23.33
C ASP A 475 1.76 48.48 -24.49
N LYS A 476 0.48 48.85 -24.48
CA LYS A 476 -0.50 48.38 -25.46
C LYS A 476 -0.29 48.97 -26.85
N GLU A 477 0.27 50.17 -26.95
CA GLU A 477 0.46 50.87 -28.22
C GLU A 477 1.74 50.42 -28.92
N ALA A 478 2.76 50.05 -28.14
CA ALA A 478 4.05 49.60 -28.66
C ALA A 478 4.18 48.07 -28.80
N ALA A 479 3.31 47.27 -28.18
CA ALA A 479 3.34 45.82 -28.26
C ALA A 479 2.99 45.28 -29.66
N LYS A 480 3.79 44.32 -30.16
CA LYS A 480 3.53 43.62 -31.43
C LYS A 480 3.40 42.12 -31.18
N VAL A 481 2.32 41.56 -31.71
CA VAL A 481 2.02 40.12 -31.68
C VAL A 481 1.70 39.68 -33.11
N GLU A 482 2.54 38.82 -33.67
CA GLU A 482 2.41 38.33 -35.05
C GLU A 482 2.14 36.82 -35.05
N PHE A 483 1.04 36.42 -35.68
CA PHE A 483 0.65 35.02 -35.86
C PHE A 483 1.18 34.48 -37.18
N ARG A 484 1.85 33.34 -37.12
CA ARG A 484 2.25 32.55 -38.30
C ARG A 484 1.79 31.11 -38.10
N GLU A 485 1.66 30.37 -39.19
CA GLU A 485 1.09 29.01 -39.21
C GLU A 485 1.62 28.11 -38.07
N ARG A 486 2.92 28.12 -37.78
CA ARG A 486 3.52 27.32 -36.68
C ARG A 486 4.38 28.14 -35.71
N LYS A 487 4.22 29.47 -35.70
CA LYS A 487 5.06 30.35 -34.86
C LYS A 487 4.26 31.55 -34.36
N LEU A 488 4.54 31.95 -33.14
CA LEU A 488 4.05 33.18 -32.53
C LEU A 488 5.24 34.10 -32.25
N ALA A 489 5.29 35.26 -32.90
CA ALA A 489 6.33 36.26 -32.62
C ALA A 489 5.77 37.33 -31.67
N LEU A 490 6.49 37.53 -30.57
CA LEU A 490 6.13 38.45 -29.50
C LEU A 490 7.21 39.53 -29.37
N ASP A 491 6.78 40.78 -29.33
CA ASP A 491 7.62 41.94 -29.02
C ASP A 491 6.85 42.83 -28.04
N LEU A 492 7.13 42.65 -26.75
CA LEU A 492 6.34 43.20 -25.64
C LEU A 492 7.19 44.15 -24.78
N PRO A 493 7.18 45.47 -25.06
CA PRO A 493 7.76 46.47 -24.19
C PRO A 493 6.87 46.73 -22.96
N THR A 494 7.48 47.06 -21.83
CA THR A 494 6.80 47.38 -20.57
C THR A 494 7.06 48.82 -20.14
N MET A 495 6.11 49.40 -19.40
CA MET A 495 6.19 50.77 -18.88
C MET A 495 6.82 50.83 -17.46
N ASP A 496 7.70 49.90 -17.11
CA ASP A 496 8.32 49.88 -15.79
C ASP A 496 9.38 50.99 -15.63
N ALA A 497 9.23 51.85 -14.63
CA ALA A 497 10.22 52.86 -14.25
C ALA A 497 11.03 52.38 -13.03
N PRO A 498 12.35 52.62 -12.95
CA PRO A 498 13.18 53.46 -13.83
C PRO A 498 13.84 52.72 -15.02
N ARG A 499 13.60 51.42 -15.19
CA ARG A 499 14.15 50.62 -16.28
C ARG A 499 13.04 49.83 -16.99
N PRO A 500 12.60 50.25 -18.19
CA PRO A 500 11.60 49.52 -18.95
C PRO A 500 12.18 48.18 -19.40
N LYS A 501 11.37 47.12 -19.23
CA LYS A 501 11.71 45.76 -19.65
C LYS A 501 11.10 45.46 -21.02
N ARG A 502 11.77 44.65 -21.83
CA ARG A 502 11.24 44.21 -23.13
C ARG A 502 11.38 42.70 -23.28
N TYR A 503 10.28 42.04 -23.60
CA TYR A 503 10.28 40.62 -23.92
C TYR A 503 10.12 40.43 -25.43
N LYS A 504 11.17 39.93 -26.07
CA LYS A 504 11.18 39.63 -27.50
C LYS A 504 11.43 38.14 -27.70
N ALA A 505 10.43 37.42 -28.19
CA ALA A 505 10.51 35.98 -28.33
C ALA A 505 9.85 35.48 -29.62
N GLN A 506 10.44 34.43 -30.19
CA GLN A 506 9.76 33.59 -31.17
C GLN A 506 9.38 32.29 -30.49
N VAL A 507 8.08 32.05 -30.36
CA VAL A 507 7.52 30.84 -29.74
C VAL A 507 7.16 29.87 -30.87
N PRO A 508 7.92 28.78 -31.06
CA PRO A 508 7.59 27.76 -32.04
C PRO A 508 6.41 26.94 -31.51
N LEU A 509 5.30 26.89 -32.24
CA LEU A 509 4.06 26.27 -31.80
C LEU A 509 4.06 24.76 -32.10
N TYR A 510 3.44 23.96 -31.23
CA TYR A 510 3.38 22.51 -31.42
C TYR A 510 2.65 22.10 -32.70
N GLY A 511 1.51 22.74 -33.01
CA GLY A 511 0.70 22.45 -34.19
C GLY A 511 0.43 23.68 -35.07
N PRO A 512 -0.16 23.48 -36.25
CA PRO A 512 -0.55 24.57 -37.14
C PRO A 512 -1.79 25.33 -36.62
N ILE A 513 -1.79 26.65 -36.80
CA ILE A 513 -2.88 27.55 -36.40
C ILE A 513 -3.52 28.24 -37.62
N ASP A 514 -4.80 28.57 -37.51
CA ASP A 514 -5.48 29.50 -38.42
C ASP A 514 -5.17 30.94 -37.97
N THR A 515 -4.31 31.62 -38.70
CA THR A 515 -3.85 32.98 -38.36
C THR A 515 -4.97 34.02 -38.45
N ALA A 516 -6.00 33.78 -39.27
CA ALA A 516 -7.12 34.72 -39.44
C ALA A 516 -8.13 34.62 -38.27
N LYS A 517 -8.24 33.43 -37.65
CA LYS A 517 -9.11 33.20 -36.49
C LYS A 517 -8.40 33.33 -35.13
N SER A 518 -7.08 33.50 -35.14
CA SER A 518 -6.29 33.69 -33.92
C SER A 518 -6.32 35.15 -33.46
N SER A 519 -6.38 35.38 -32.15
CA SER A 519 -6.53 36.72 -31.56
C SER A 519 -5.73 36.86 -30.27
N PHE A 520 -5.42 38.08 -29.85
CA PHE A 520 -4.78 38.33 -28.55
C PHE A 520 -5.46 39.46 -27.77
N LYS A 521 -5.25 39.47 -26.46
CA LYS A 521 -5.74 40.49 -25.53
C LYS A 521 -4.65 40.82 -24.51
N ILE A 522 -4.26 42.10 -24.44
CA ILE A 522 -3.31 42.59 -23.44
C ILE A 522 -4.08 42.98 -22.17
N LEU A 523 -3.82 42.27 -21.08
CA LEU A 523 -4.33 42.56 -19.74
C LEU A 523 -3.23 43.17 -18.87
N GLY A 524 -3.59 43.76 -17.72
CA GLY A 524 -2.62 44.47 -16.88
C GLY A 524 -1.47 43.60 -16.33
N THR A 525 -1.69 42.30 -16.21
CA THR A 525 -0.73 41.33 -15.64
C THR A 525 -0.27 40.25 -16.61
N LYS A 526 -0.86 40.18 -17.81
CA LYS A 526 -0.57 39.13 -18.79
C LYS A 526 -1.00 39.51 -20.21
N LEU A 527 -0.33 38.94 -21.20
CA LEU A 527 -0.85 38.82 -22.57
C LEU A 527 -1.59 37.49 -22.68
N GLU A 528 -2.85 37.52 -23.11
CA GLU A 528 -3.61 36.31 -23.44
C GLU A 528 -3.69 36.16 -24.96
N VAL A 529 -3.42 34.97 -25.47
CA VAL A 529 -3.38 34.65 -26.90
C VAL A 529 -4.29 33.44 -27.14
N SER A 530 -5.29 33.61 -28.00
CA SER A 530 -6.18 32.55 -28.45
C SER A 530 -5.77 32.13 -29.85
N LEU A 531 -5.24 30.91 -29.97
CA LEU A 531 -4.73 30.30 -31.20
C LEU A 531 -5.79 29.33 -31.73
N ALA A 532 -6.40 29.64 -32.87
CA ALA A 532 -7.36 28.73 -33.50
C ALA A 532 -6.61 27.56 -34.16
N LYS A 533 -6.96 26.31 -33.84
CA LYS A 533 -6.30 25.12 -34.40
C LYS A 533 -6.69 24.96 -35.86
N ALA A 534 -5.70 24.77 -36.74
CA ALA A 534 -5.97 24.54 -38.17
C ALA A 534 -6.42 23.09 -38.46
N ASP A 535 -5.89 22.12 -37.70
CA ASP A 535 -6.08 20.68 -37.95
C ASP A 535 -6.86 19.96 -36.82
N GLY A 536 -7.28 20.69 -35.79
CA GLY A 536 -7.98 20.12 -34.63
C GLY A 536 -7.10 19.23 -33.72
N SER A 537 -5.79 19.18 -33.94
CA SER A 537 -4.86 18.36 -33.16
C SER A 537 -4.86 18.73 -31.67
N SER A 538 -4.62 17.73 -30.81
CA SER A 538 -4.38 17.95 -29.37
C SER A 538 -2.91 18.30 -29.15
N TRP A 539 -2.65 19.36 -28.39
CA TRP A 539 -1.30 19.87 -28.13
C TRP A 539 -0.84 19.40 -26.74
N PRO A 540 0.13 18.46 -26.63
CA PRO A 540 0.67 18.03 -25.33
C PRO A 540 1.59 19.06 -24.69
N VAL A 541 2.16 19.96 -25.50
CA VAL A 541 2.96 21.10 -25.08
C VAL A 541 2.58 22.30 -25.93
N LEU A 542 2.77 23.53 -25.41
CA LEU A 542 2.55 24.74 -26.19
C LEU A 542 3.61 24.89 -27.28
N ARG A 543 4.88 24.63 -26.91
CA ARG A 543 6.01 24.82 -27.79
C ARG A 543 6.47 23.51 -28.39
N SER A 544 6.86 23.51 -29.66
CA SER A 544 7.37 22.29 -30.32
C SER A 544 8.75 21.83 -29.81
N ASP A 545 9.50 22.73 -29.15
CA ASP A 545 10.81 22.48 -28.57
C ASP A 545 10.76 22.04 -27.08
N ASP A 546 9.57 22.04 -26.47
CA ASP A 546 9.39 21.54 -25.11
C ASP A 546 9.34 20.01 -25.10
N ARG A 547 10.00 19.40 -24.10
CA ARG A 547 9.88 17.95 -23.86
C ARG A 547 8.45 17.64 -23.42
N PRO A 548 7.74 16.68 -24.02
CA PRO A 548 6.43 16.26 -23.55
C PRO A 548 6.51 15.77 -22.11
N THR A 549 6.06 16.59 -21.16
CA THR A 549 6.00 16.22 -19.74
C THR A 549 4.62 15.67 -19.44
N GLY A 550 4.44 14.36 -19.65
CA GLY A 550 3.36 13.60 -19.02
C GLY A 550 2.18 13.24 -19.91
N GLU A 551 1.71 12.02 -19.68
CA GLU A 551 0.56 11.36 -20.30
C GLU A 551 -0.71 12.19 -20.13
N ILE A 552 -1.36 12.53 -21.24
CA ILE A 552 -2.67 13.19 -21.23
C ILE A 552 -3.72 12.13 -20.93
N PHE A 553 -4.30 12.16 -19.72
CA PHE A 553 -5.56 11.48 -19.45
C PHE A 553 -6.71 12.29 -20.06
N GLN A 554 -7.25 11.82 -21.18
CA GLN A 554 -8.37 12.46 -21.85
C GLN A 554 -9.70 11.91 -21.30
N THR A 555 -10.43 12.71 -20.53
CA THR A 555 -11.79 12.38 -20.09
C THR A 555 -12.81 12.99 -21.05
N GLY A 556 -13.49 12.16 -21.84
CA GLY A 556 -14.52 12.58 -22.80
C GLY A 556 -14.52 11.73 -24.07
N ARG A 557 -15.67 11.62 -24.76
CA ARG A 557 -15.88 10.71 -25.91
C ARG A 557 -14.73 10.79 -26.92
N ALA A 558 -13.98 9.69 -27.02
CA ALA A 558 -13.17 9.38 -28.18
C ALA A 558 -14.09 9.26 -29.40
N GLY A 559 -14.26 10.35 -30.14
CA GLY A 559 -14.60 10.24 -31.55
C GLY A 559 -13.42 9.54 -32.20
N ARG A 560 -13.62 8.32 -32.69
CA ARG A 560 -12.62 7.59 -33.47
C ARG A 560 -12.12 8.50 -34.61
N ALA A 561 -10.82 8.73 -34.66
CA ALA A 561 -10.09 9.10 -35.86
C ALA A 561 -8.74 8.38 -35.80
#